data_AF-A0A0S8JLI7-F1
#
_entry.id   AF-A0A0S8JLI7-F1
#
_cell.length_a   1.000
_cell.length_b   1.000
_cell.length_c   1.000
_cell.angle_alpha   90.00
_cell.angle_beta   90.00
_cell.angle_gamma   90.00
#
_symmetry.space_group_name_H-M   'P 1'
#
loop_
_entity.id
_entity.type
_entity.pdbx_description
1 polymer ?
#
loop_
_entity_poly.entity_id
_entity_poly.type
_entity_poly.pdbx_seq_one_letter_code
_entity_poly.pdbx_strand_id
1 'polypeptide(L)'
;MVAFLAPVNGQEKAGKVVINADLGEETISRHIYGHFSEHLGRCIYGGYWVGEDSDIANTRGIRNDVVEALKVTGIPNLRWPGGCFAGEYHWRDGIGPREARPTMVNPFWGGVIEDNSFGTHEFLDLCEQLEAEPVICGNVGSGSVEEMSNWVEYINFAGTGQLADLRRVNGRDEPWDVKYWGIGNENWGCGGHMTAEFYADQYRRYATYCRSYDKRLMKNIPHSMMY
;
A
#
# COMPACT_ATOMS: atom_id res chain seq x y z
N MET A 1 -25.78 -67.92 -12.48
CA MET A 1 -25.07 -66.68 -12.84
C MET A 1 -24.82 -65.93 -11.54
N VAL A 2 -23.63 -66.05 -10.96
CA VAL A 2 -23.29 -65.46 -9.65
C VAL A 2 -22.48 -64.19 -9.91
N ALA A 3 -23.04 -63.04 -9.58
CA ALA A 3 -22.34 -61.76 -9.66
C ALA A 3 -21.48 -61.59 -8.40
N PHE A 4 -20.15 -61.53 -8.57
CA PHE A 4 -19.23 -61.11 -7.52
C PHE A 4 -19.15 -59.57 -7.52
N LEU A 5 -19.63 -58.96 -6.44
CA LEU A 5 -19.29 -57.58 -6.09
C LEU A 5 -17.85 -57.57 -5.55
N ALA A 6 -16.94 -56.94 -6.30
CA ALA A 6 -15.60 -56.65 -5.79
C ALA A 6 -15.69 -55.52 -4.75
N PRO A 7 -15.09 -55.67 -3.56
CA PRO A 7 -15.01 -54.57 -2.60
C PRO A 7 -14.03 -53.52 -3.12
N VAL A 8 -14.48 -52.26 -3.19
CA VAL A 8 -13.59 -51.11 -3.39
C VAL A 8 -12.91 -50.84 -2.05
N ASN A 9 -11.68 -51.35 -1.89
CA ASN A 9 -10.82 -50.96 -0.78
C ASN A 9 -10.23 -49.58 -1.08
N GLY A 10 -10.82 -48.52 -0.51
CA GLY A 10 -10.14 -47.24 -0.39
C GLY A 10 -9.00 -47.38 0.63
N GLN A 11 -7.76 -47.26 0.19
CA GLN A 11 -6.61 -47.18 1.10
C GLN A 11 -6.67 -45.82 1.83
N GLU A 12 -6.96 -45.82 3.13
CA GLU A 12 -6.66 -44.67 3.99
C GLU A 12 -5.15 -44.49 4.05
N LYS A 13 -4.62 -43.51 3.31
CA LYS A 13 -3.24 -43.06 3.46
C LYS A 13 -3.14 -42.24 4.75
N ALA A 14 -2.79 -42.89 5.85
CA ALA A 14 -2.50 -42.20 7.10
C ALA A 14 -1.14 -41.49 7.02
N GLY A 15 -1.15 -40.16 6.97
CA GLY A 15 0.04 -39.33 7.16
C GLY A 15 0.31 -39.10 8.64
N LYS A 16 1.59 -39.10 9.05
CA LYS A 16 2.00 -38.72 10.41
C LYS A 16 2.55 -37.29 10.40
N VAL A 17 1.99 -36.43 11.24
CA VAL A 17 2.53 -35.09 11.54
C VAL A 17 3.11 -35.12 12.95
N VAL A 18 4.31 -34.55 13.13
CA VAL A 18 4.95 -34.38 14.43
C VAL A 18 5.19 -32.89 14.65
N ILE A 19 4.78 -32.37 15.80
CA ILE A 19 4.98 -30.98 16.21
C ILE A 19 5.98 -30.97 17.36
N ASN A 20 7.12 -30.30 17.17
CA ASN A 20 8.13 -30.12 18.20
C ASN A 20 7.99 -28.71 18.78
N ALA A 21 7.29 -28.57 19.91
CA ALA A 21 7.00 -27.26 20.51
C ALA A 21 8.21 -26.61 21.22
N ASP A 22 9.30 -27.36 21.37
CA ASP A 22 10.53 -26.99 22.07
C ASP A 22 11.65 -26.49 21.13
N LEU A 23 11.44 -26.53 19.81
CA LEU A 23 12.42 -26.10 18.81
C LEU A 23 12.16 -24.69 18.24
N GLY A 24 11.18 -23.95 18.78
CA GLY A 24 10.84 -22.62 18.29
C GLY A 24 11.83 -21.55 18.76
N GLU A 25 12.66 -21.04 17.86
CA GLU A 25 13.62 -19.96 18.14
C GLU A 25 13.22 -18.61 17.53
N GLU A 26 12.38 -18.63 16.48
CA GLU A 26 12.08 -17.45 15.66
C GLU A 26 10.68 -16.90 15.89
N THR A 27 10.54 -15.58 15.81
CA THR A 27 9.22 -14.92 15.81
C THR A 27 8.68 -14.86 14.39
N ILE A 28 7.49 -15.44 14.17
CA ILE A 28 6.76 -15.23 12.92
C ILE A 28 6.34 -13.76 12.86
N SER A 29 6.95 -13.00 11.96
CA SER A 29 6.66 -11.59 11.79
C SER A 29 5.18 -11.40 11.47
N ARG A 30 4.49 -10.53 12.22
CA ARG A 30 3.10 -10.17 11.90
C ARG A 30 2.95 -9.65 10.47
N HIS A 31 3.99 -9.04 9.91
CA HIS A 31 3.94 -8.38 8.60
C HIS A 31 3.69 -9.32 7.41
N ILE A 32 3.83 -10.65 7.59
CA ILE A 32 3.43 -11.63 6.56
C ILE A 32 1.93 -11.64 6.31
N TYR A 33 1.14 -11.06 7.22
CA TYR A 33 -0.30 -10.86 7.07
C TYR A 33 -0.64 -9.47 6.52
N GLY A 34 0.32 -8.79 5.89
CA GLY A 34 0.12 -7.47 5.28
C GLY A 34 -0.92 -7.49 4.16
N HIS A 35 -1.61 -6.37 3.97
CA HIS A 35 -2.59 -6.19 2.92
C HIS A 35 -2.08 -5.23 1.85
N PHE A 36 -2.72 -5.27 0.69
CA PHE A 36 -2.36 -4.47 -0.46
C PHE A 36 -3.63 -3.90 -1.11
N SER A 37 -3.62 -2.61 -1.43
CA SER A 37 -4.73 -1.89 -2.04
C SER A 37 -4.23 -0.93 -3.11
N GLU A 38 -4.58 -1.25 -4.34
CA GLU A 38 -4.24 -0.47 -5.52
C GLU A 38 -5.45 0.31 -6.02
N HIS A 39 -5.20 1.46 -6.65
CA HIS A 39 -6.18 2.11 -7.52
C HIS A 39 -6.47 1.22 -8.75
N LEU A 40 -7.29 0.20 -8.50
CA LEU A 40 -7.63 -0.87 -9.44
C LEU A 40 -9.11 -1.24 -9.26
N GLY A 41 -9.89 -1.02 -10.32
CA GLY A 41 -11.31 -1.37 -10.34
C GLY A 41 -12.06 -0.77 -9.16
N ARG A 42 -12.59 -1.63 -8.29
CA ARG A 42 -13.35 -1.22 -7.10
C ARG A 42 -12.60 -1.40 -5.78
N CYS A 43 -11.28 -1.63 -5.82
CA CYS A 43 -10.49 -1.82 -4.61
C CYS A 43 -10.51 -0.57 -3.73
N ILE A 44 -10.23 0.61 -4.32
CA ILE A 44 -10.37 1.91 -3.63
C ILE A 44 -11.81 2.41 -3.73
N TYR A 45 -12.29 2.70 -4.94
CA TYR A 45 -13.60 3.29 -5.17
C TYR A 45 -14.74 2.28 -5.00
N GLY A 46 -15.54 2.49 -3.95
CA GLY A 46 -16.58 1.58 -3.48
C GLY A 46 -16.06 0.48 -2.55
N GLY A 47 -14.78 0.14 -2.58
CA GLY A 47 -14.15 -0.84 -1.70
C GLY A 47 -13.74 -0.25 -0.34
N TYR A 48 -13.14 0.94 -0.35
CA TYR A 48 -12.90 1.74 0.85
C TYR A 48 -13.61 3.08 0.75
N TRP A 49 -13.32 3.84 -0.31
CA TRP A 49 -13.82 5.18 -0.52
C TRP A 49 -15.21 5.18 -1.13
N VAL A 50 -16.18 5.74 -0.42
CA VAL A 50 -17.55 5.94 -0.90
C VAL A 50 -17.92 7.42 -1.00
N GLY A 51 -17.09 8.31 -0.44
CA GLY A 51 -17.35 9.74 -0.34
C GLY A 51 -18.15 10.11 0.91
N GLU A 52 -17.92 11.31 1.44
CA GLU A 52 -18.53 11.76 2.70
C GLU A 52 -20.06 11.87 2.60
N ASP A 53 -20.56 12.28 1.44
CA ASP A 53 -21.99 12.44 1.14
C ASP A 53 -22.69 11.13 0.69
N SER A 54 -22.03 9.98 0.83
CA SER A 54 -22.60 8.68 0.45
C SER A 54 -23.72 8.23 1.38
N ASP A 55 -24.76 7.60 0.83
CA ASP A 55 -25.78 6.89 1.61
C ASP A 55 -25.21 5.65 2.35
N ILE A 56 -24.02 5.18 1.95
CA ILE A 56 -23.31 4.11 2.65
C ILE A 56 -22.69 4.68 3.92
N ALA A 57 -22.99 4.06 5.07
CA ALA A 57 -22.44 4.46 6.36
C ALA A 57 -20.91 4.52 6.33
N ASN A 58 -20.36 5.71 6.61
CA ASN A 58 -18.94 6.00 6.45
C ASN A 58 -18.41 6.93 7.55
N THR A 59 -17.09 6.92 7.71
CA THR A 59 -16.33 7.85 8.54
C THR A 59 -15.38 8.61 7.61
N ARG A 60 -15.63 9.91 7.41
CA ARG A 60 -14.84 10.77 6.51
C ARG A 60 -14.73 10.20 5.09
N GLY A 61 -15.81 9.61 4.58
CA GLY A 61 -15.88 9.05 3.23
C GLY A 61 -15.38 7.61 3.09
N ILE A 62 -14.86 7.00 4.16
CA ILE A 62 -14.42 5.60 4.19
C ILE A 62 -15.53 4.75 4.81
N ARG A 63 -15.99 3.71 4.10
CA ARG A 63 -17.12 2.89 4.55
C ARG A 63 -16.81 2.09 5.83
N ASN A 64 -17.70 2.16 6.82
CA ASN A 64 -17.46 1.64 8.17
C ASN A 64 -17.43 0.11 8.22
N ASP A 65 -18.28 -0.56 7.45
CA ASP A 65 -18.42 -2.01 7.43
C ASP A 65 -17.12 -2.73 7.01
N VAL A 66 -16.39 -2.18 6.04
CA VAL A 66 -15.09 -2.71 5.61
C VAL A 66 -14.00 -2.44 6.64
N VAL A 67 -13.98 -1.24 7.23
CA VAL A 67 -13.03 -0.91 8.30
C VAL A 67 -13.23 -1.85 9.49
N GLU A 68 -14.46 -2.03 9.95
CA GLU A 68 -14.79 -2.93 11.06
C GLU A 68 -14.35 -4.36 10.77
N ALA A 69 -14.64 -4.88 9.58
CA ALA A 69 -14.24 -6.23 9.18
C ALA A 69 -12.70 -6.41 9.20
N LEU A 70 -11.95 -5.44 8.68
CA LEU A 70 -10.48 -5.50 8.62
C LEU A 70 -9.82 -5.27 9.98
N LYS A 71 -10.41 -4.46 10.86
CA LYS A 71 -9.93 -4.34 12.25
C LYS A 71 -10.04 -5.65 13.00
N VAL A 72 -11.10 -6.42 12.79
CA VAL A 72 -11.27 -7.75 13.42
C VAL A 72 -10.17 -8.73 12.97
N THR A 73 -9.71 -8.65 11.72
CA THR A 73 -8.62 -9.51 11.23
C THR A 73 -7.24 -9.04 11.68
N GLY A 74 -7.13 -7.85 12.29
CA GLY A 74 -5.88 -7.33 12.84
C GLY A 74 -4.80 -7.09 11.79
N ILE A 75 -5.16 -6.49 10.65
CA ILE A 75 -4.20 -6.30 9.55
C ILE A 75 -3.02 -5.44 10.04
N PRO A 76 -1.77 -5.90 9.88
CA PRO A 76 -0.61 -5.26 10.48
C PRO A 76 -0.15 -4.02 9.70
N ASN A 77 -0.36 -4.03 8.39
CA ASN A 77 0.09 -3.00 7.46
C ASN A 77 -0.75 -3.04 6.17
N LEU A 78 -0.79 -1.91 5.46
CA LEU A 78 -1.51 -1.75 4.20
C LEU A 78 -0.63 -1.03 3.17
N ARG A 79 -0.42 -1.65 2.01
CA ARG A 79 0.35 -1.10 0.89
C ARG A 79 -0.53 -0.36 -0.12
N TRP A 80 -0.10 0.83 -0.55
CA TRP A 80 -0.78 1.75 -1.48
C TRP A 80 0.25 2.71 -2.13
N PRO A 81 0.02 3.42 -3.27
CA PRO A 81 -1.17 3.47 -4.13
C PRO A 81 -1.27 2.35 -5.14
N GLY A 82 -0.30 1.44 -5.17
CA GLY A 82 -0.45 0.32 -6.07
C GLY A 82 0.68 -0.68 -6.10
N GLY A 83 0.42 -1.60 -7.03
CA GLY A 83 1.34 -2.25 -7.93
C GLY A 83 1.61 -1.29 -9.07
N CYS A 84 1.23 -1.63 -10.30
CA CYS A 84 1.58 -0.86 -11.51
C CYS A 84 1.14 0.60 -11.48
N PHE A 85 -0.02 0.91 -10.88
CA PHE A 85 -0.52 2.29 -10.77
C PHE A 85 0.48 3.24 -10.10
N ALA A 86 1.25 2.76 -9.11
CA ALA A 86 2.24 3.58 -8.41
C ALA A 86 3.37 4.07 -9.33
N GLY A 87 3.61 3.43 -10.48
CA GLY A 87 4.61 3.83 -11.47
C GLY A 87 4.22 5.05 -12.30
N GLU A 88 2.96 5.46 -12.28
CA GLU A 88 2.44 6.66 -12.96
C GLU A 88 1.71 7.64 -12.03
N TYR A 89 1.58 7.30 -10.75
CA TYR A 89 0.94 8.17 -9.77
C TYR A 89 1.85 9.33 -9.37
N HIS A 90 1.34 10.55 -9.51
CA HIS A 90 2.00 11.77 -9.03
C HIS A 90 1.32 12.25 -7.76
N TRP A 91 1.97 12.09 -6.60
CA TRP A 91 1.31 12.25 -5.30
C TRP A 91 0.68 13.62 -5.03
N ARG A 92 1.15 14.65 -5.73
CA ARG A 92 0.59 16.01 -5.63
C ARG A 92 -0.83 16.10 -6.19
N ASP A 93 -1.17 15.21 -7.11
CA ASP A 93 -2.50 15.14 -7.72
C ASP A 93 -3.55 14.65 -6.71
N GLY A 94 -3.13 13.88 -5.70
CA GLY A 94 -3.97 13.37 -4.61
C GLY A 94 -3.89 14.16 -3.30
N ILE A 95 -3.61 15.48 -3.33
CA ILE A 95 -3.65 16.34 -2.13
C ILE A 95 -4.38 17.66 -2.42
N GLY A 96 -4.78 18.36 -1.35
CA GLY A 96 -5.54 19.61 -1.45
C GLY A 96 -7.05 19.38 -1.67
N PRO A 97 -7.81 20.45 -1.95
CA PRO A 97 -9.25 20.38 -2.18
C PRO A 97 -9.59 19.41 -3.31
N ARG A 98 -10.51 18.47 -3.09
CA ARG A 98 -10.80 17.36 -4.01
C ARG A 98 -11.29 17.87 -5.37
N GLU A 99 -12.04 18.96 -5.39
CA GLU A 99 -12.60 19.58 -6.60
C GLU A 99 -11.53 20.23 -7.48
N ALA A 100 -10.33 20.46 -6.94
CA ALA A 100 -9.20 21.02 -7.66
C ALA A 100 -8.16 19.96 -8.08
N ARG A 101 -8.35 18.70 -7.68
CA ARG A 101 -7.44 17.60 -8.02
C ARG A 101 -7.61 17.25 -9.51
N PRO A 102 -6.51 17.05 -10.25
CA PRO A 102 -6.60 16.68 -11.65
C PRO A 102 -7.06 15.22 -11.78
N THR A 103 -7.88 14.95 -12.80
CA THR A 103 -8.20 13.58 -13.21
C THR A 103 -7.07 13.02 -14.07
N MET A 104 -6.80 11.72 -13.96
CA MET A 104 -5.90 11.00 -14.86
C MET A 104 -6.60 9.80 -15.47
N VAL A 105 -6.04 9.26 -16.56
CA VAL A 105 -6.46 7.96 -17.09
C VAL A 105 -5.61 6.90 -16.40
N ASN A 106 -6.21 5.78 -16.00
CA ASN A 106 -5.49 4.64 -15.46
C ASN A 106 -5.23 3.61 -16.58
N PRO A 107 -4.07 3.66 -17.27
CA PRO A 107 -3.83 2.83 -18.45
C PRO A 107 -3.64 1.35 -18.11
N PHE A 108 -3.14 1.04 -16.90
CA PHE A 108 -2.92 -0.34 -16.47
C PHE A 108 -4.25 -1.09 -16.22
N TRP A 109 -5.28 -0.38 -15.76
CA TRP A 109 -6.52 -0.99 -15.27
C TRP A 109 -7.75 -0.51 -16.03
N GLY A 110 -7.76 -0.76 -17.34
CA GLY A 110 -8.95 -0.60 -18.19
C GLY A 110 -9.13 0.79 -18.81
N GLY A 111 -8.16 1.70 -18.66
CA GLY A 111 -8.23 3.04 -19.26
C GLY A 111 -9.35 3.90 -18.68
N VAL A 112 -9.79 3.60 -17.46
CA VAL A 112 -10.83 4.35 -16.76
C VAL A 112 -10.27 5.64 -16.16
N ILE A 113 -11.15 6.60 -15.89
CA ILE A 113 -10.78 7.86 -15.25
C ILE A 113 -10.56 7.60 -13.75
N GLU A 114 -9.42 8.06 -13.27
CA GLU A 114 -9.04 8.21 -11.88
C GLU A 114 -9.23 9.69 -11.51
N ASP A 115 -10.07 9.98 -10.53
CA ASP A 115 -10.38 11.36 -10.12
C ASP A 115 -9.51 11.88 -8.97
N ASN A 116 -8.62 11.04 -8.43
CA ASN A 116 -7.74 11.34 -7.31
C ASN A 116 -8.49 11.83 -6.05
N SER A 117 -9.78 11.51 -5.92
CA SER A 117 -10.57 11.85 -4.74
C SER A 117 -10.10 11.09 -3.49
N PHE A 118 -9.51 9.91 -3.66
CA PHE A 118 -8.77 9.19 -2.63
C PHE A 118 -7.26 9.34 -2.81
N GLY A 119 -6.63 10.19 -2.01
CA GLY A 119 -5.21 10.50 -2.14
C GLY A 119 -4.43 10.25 -0.85
N THR A 120 -3.35 11.03 -0.65
CA THR A 120 -2.42 10.81 0.49
C THR A 120 -3.13 10.92 1.83
N HIS A 121 -3.99 11.94 2.00
CA HIS A 121 -4.68 12.18 3.26
C HIS A 121 -5.72 11.10 3.55
N GLU A 122 -6.51 10.72 2.55
CA GLU A 122 -7.51 9.68 2.68
C GLU A 122 -6.90 8.30 2.97
N PHE A 123 -5.78 7.94 2.31
CA PHE A 123 -5.08 6.69 2.58
C PHE A 123 -4.49 6.62 4.00
N LEU A 124 -3.88 7.71 4.46
CA LEU A 124 -3.27 7.72 5.80
C LEU A 124 -4.34 7.78 6.89
N ASP A 125 -5.49 8.42 6.63
CA ASP A 125 -6.66 8.35 7.51
C ASP A 125 -7.22 6.93 7.59
N LEU A 126 -7.32 6.22 6.45
CA LEU A 126 -7.71 4.80 6.42
C LEU A 126 -6.79 3.95 7.31
N CYS A 127 -5.48 4.15 7.22
CA CYS A 127 -4.51 3.43 8.05
C CYS A 127 -4.67 3.73 9.55
N GLU A 128 -4.94 4.99 9.92
CA GLU A 128 -5.25 5.38 11.30
C GLU A 128 -6.55 4.73 11.79
N GLN A 129 -7.61 4.70 10.98
CA GLN A 129 -8.87 4.03 11.32
C GLN A 129 -8.68 2.52 11.53
N LEU A 130 -7.87 1.87 10.67
CA LEU A 130 -7.56 0.44 10.71
C LEU A 130 -6.54 0.05 11.79
N GLU A 131 -5.84 1.01 12.38
CA GLU A 131 -4.68 0.76 13.26
C GLU A 131 -3.57 -0.04 12.56
N ALA A 132 -3.42 0.17 11.25
CA ALA A 132 -2.46 -0.52 10.39
C ALA A 132 -1.28 0.39 10.03
N GLU A 133 -0.08 -0.18 9.90
CA GLU A 133 1.09 0.60 9.46
C GLU A 133 1.00 0.88 7.94
N PRO A 134 1.09 2.16 7.50
CA PRO A 134 1.09 2.48 6.08
C PRO A 134 2.40 2.04 5.40
N VAL A 135 2.26 1.45 4.21
CA VAL A 135 3.37 1.13 3.30
C VAL A 135 3.16 1.89 1.99
N ILE A 136 3.93 2.95 1.77
CA ILE A 136 3.77 3.79 0.59
C ILE A 136 4.70 3.30 -0.53
N CYS A 137 4.15 3.07 -1.72
CA CYS A 137 4.93 2.79 -2.91
C CYS A 137 5.19 4.09 -3.69
N GLY A 138 6.45 4.53 -3.72
CA GLY A 138 6.87 5.71 -4.46
C GLY A 138 7.01 5.45 -5.96
N ASN A 139 6.82 6.50 -6.75
CA ASN A 139 6.95 6.47 -8.20
C ASN A 139 8.43 6.57 -8.62
N VAL A 140 8.98 5.48 -9.13
CA VAL A 140 10.32 5.42 -9.77
C VAL A 140 10.21 5.37 -11.30
N GLY A 141 9.05 4.99 -11.83
CA GLY A 141 8.82 4.77 -13.26
C GLY A 141 8.77 6.08 -14.05
N SER A 142 7.68 6.84 -13.88
CA SER A 142 7.52 8.16 -14.52
C SER A 142 7.95 9.34 -13.64
N GLY A 143 8.06 9.11 -12.32
CA GLY A 143 8.36 10.12 -11.33
C GLY A 143 9.83 10.52 -11.28
N SER A 144 10.12 11.52 -10.43
CA SER A 144 11.49 11.98 -10.16
C SER A 144 11.91 11.70 -8.71
N VAL A 145 13.24 11.67 -8.49
CA VAL A 145 13.82 11.55 -7.15
C VAL A 145 13.34 12.69 -6.23
N GLU A 146 13.23 13.89 -6.76
CA GLU A 146 12.73 15.07 -6.04
C GLU A 146 11.26 14.88 -5.65
N GLU A 147 10.44 14.38 -6.57
CA GLU A 147 9.02 14.15 -6.33
C GLU A 147 8.82 13.20 -5.15
N MET A 148 9.53 12.06 -5.13
CA MET A 148 9.47 11.11 -4.03
C MET A 148 10.02 11.71 -2.72
N SER A 149 11.16 12.41 -2.77
CA SER A 149 11.75 13.07 -1.60
C SER A 149 10.78 14.09 -0.98
N ASN A 150 10.11 14.88 -1.82
CA ASN A 150 9.13 15.87 -1.38
C ASN A 150 7.89 15.21 -0.76
N TRP A 151 7.50 14.03 -1.25
CA TRP A 151 6.40 13.29 -0.62
C TRP A 151 6.76 12.81 0.78
N VAL A 152 7.97 12.28 0.96
CA VAL A 152 8.50 11.88 2.28
C VAL A 152 8.51 13.09 3.23
N GLU A 153 8.98 14.25 2.78
CA GLU A 153 8.97 15.47 3.59
C GLU A 153 7.57 15.89 4.00
N TYR A 154 6.65 15.96 3.03
CA TYR A 154 5.27 16.36 3.23
C TYR A 154 4.61 15.51 4.32
N ILE A 155 4.84 14.19 4.30
CA ILE A 155 4.23 13.24 5.23
C ILE A 155 4.93 13.26 6.61
N ASN A 156 6.26 13.34 6.66
CA ASN A 156 7.02 13.01 7.86
C ASN A 156 7.67 14.20 8.57
N PHE A 157 7.81 15.37 7.94
CA PHE A 157 8.52 16.48 8.57
C PHE A 157 7.62 17.23 9.58
N ALA A 158 8.06 17.25 10.84
CA ALA A 158 7.37 17.95 11.93
C ALA A 158 7.68 19.45 11.99
N GLY A 159 8.80 19.88 11.40
CA GLY A 159 9.27 21.26 11.49
C GLY A 159 8.45 22.27 10.67
N THR A 160 9.02 23.46 10.53
CA THR A 160 8.52 24.52 9.65
C THR A 160 9.21 24.41 8.29
N GLY A 161 8.42 24.36 7.22
CA GLY A 161 8.92 24.19 5.86
C GLY A 161 7.75 24.11 4.89
N GLN A 162 7.97 24.50 3.63
CA GLN A 162 6.89 24.65 2.65
C GLN A 162 5.98 23.42 2.53
N LEU A 163 6.55 22.20 2.58
CA LEU A 163 5.79 20.97 2.45
C LEU A 163 5.07 20.58 3.74
N ALA A 164 5.69 20.79 4.91
CA ALA A 164 5.01 20.62 6.18
C ALA A 164 3.85 21.62 6.33
N ASP A 165 4.06 22.88 6.00
CA ASP A 165 3.01 23.91 6.05
C ASP A 165 1.89 23.62 5.04
N LEU A 166 2.21 23.10 3.85
CA LEU A 166 1.20 22.63 2.90
C LEU A 166 0.37 21.47 3.47
N ARG A 167 0.98 20.52 4.19
CA ARG A 167 0.26 19.44 4.88
C ARG A 167 -0.72 20.02 5.90
N ARG A 168 -0.30 21.02 6.69
CA ARG A 168 -1.14 21.72 7.68
C ARG A 168 -2.32 22.41 7.03
N VAL A 169 -2.08 23.16 5.95
CA VAL A 169 -3.14 23.81 5.15
C VAL A 169 -4.14 22.80 4.62
N ASN A 170 -3.67 21.62 4.23
CA ASN A 170 -4.53 20.53 3.75
C ASN A 170 -5.23 19.75 4.88
N GLY A 171 -5.15 20.20 6.14
CA GLY A 171 -5.94 19.66 7.24
C GLY A 171 -5.23 18.68 8.16
N ARG A 172 -3.91 18.48 8.00
CA ARG A 172 -3.12 17.63 8.90
C ARG A 172 -1.96 18.40 9.53
N ASP A 173 -2.06 18.66 10.83
CA ASP A 173 -1.01 19.37 11.56
C ASP A 173 0.23 18.49 11.80
N GLU A 174 0.06 17.39 12.52
CA GLU A 174 1.13 16.46 12.88
C GLU A 174 1.56 15.56 11.71
N PRO A 175 2.84 15.15 11.61
CA PRO A 175 3.25 14.15 10.63
C PRO A 175 2.60 12.78 10.91
N TRP A 176 2.57 11.89 9.91
CA TRP A 176 2.07 10.51 10.07
C TRP A 176 3.16 9.51 10.47
N ASP A 177 4.44 9.88 10.39
CA ASP A 177 5.58 9.01 10.71
C ASP A 177 5.60 7.68 9.91
N VAL A 178 5.36 7.78 8.60
CA VAL A 178 5.37 6.62 7.70
C VAL A 178 6.79 6.08 7.57
N LYS A 179 6.98 4.82 7.99
CA LYS A 179 8.29 4.14 8.04
C LYS A 179 8.60 3.32 6.81
N TYR A 180 7.59 2.72 6.19
CA TYR A 180 7.77 1.75 5.11
C TYR A 180 7.55 2.40 3.75
N TRP A 181 8.62 2.46 2.95
CA TRP A 181 8.60 3.07 1.62
C TRP A 181 9.09 2.06 0.58
N GLY A 182 8.20 1.63 -0.29
CA GLY A 182 8.53 0.91 -1.51
C GLY A 182 9.18 1.85 -2.52
N ILE A 183 10.40 1.54 -2.94
CA ILE A 183 11.12 2.34 -3.94
C ILE A 183 10.78 1.77 -5.33
N GLY A 184 9.64 2.18 -5.87
CA GLY A 184 9.09 1.64 -7.12
C GLY A 184 8.38 0.29 -6.94
N ASN A 185 7.71 -0.13 -8.02
CA ASN A 185 6.99 -1.40 -8.12
C ASN A 185 7.31 -2.04 -9.47
N GLU A 186 7.57 -3.36 -9.47
CA GLU A 186 7.71 -4.16 -10.71
C GLU A 186 8.52 -3.45 -11.79
N ASN A 187 9.66 -2.88 -11.39
CA ASN A 187 10.47 -2.04 -12.28
C ASN A 187 11.00 -2.81 -13.51
N TRP A 188 11.04 -4.15 -13.46
CA TRP A 188 11.34 -5.03 -14.59
C TRP A 188 10.19 -5.13 -15.61
N GLY A 189 8.97 -4.76 -15.23
CA GLY A 189 7.75 -4.81 -16.02
C GLY A 189 7.12 -3.42 -16.12
N CYS A 190 5.90 -3.28 -15.61
CA CYS A 190 5.11 -2.04 -15.72
C CYS A 190 5.78 -0.81 -15.09
N GLY A 191 6.72 -0.99 -14.15
CA GLY A 191 7.47 0.11 -13.54
C GLY A 191 8.61 0.68 -14.41
N GLY A 192 8.75 0.28 -15.67
CA GLY A 192 9.68 0.89 -16.62
C GLY A 192 10.64 -0.06 -17.35
N HIS A 193 10.36 -1.37 -17.37
CA HIS A 193 11.15 -2.38 -18.10
C HIS A 193 12.67 -2.32 -17.87
N MET A 194 13.07 -2.03 -16.63
CA MET A 194 14.45 -1.86 -16.20
C MET A 194 15.17 -3.21 -16.12
N THR A 195 16.45 -3.25 -16.50
CA THR A 195 17.33 -4.35 -16.11
C THR A 195 17.60 -4.31 -14.60
N ALA A 196 18.06 -5.42 -14.04
CA ALA A 196 18.38 -5.50 -12.62
C ALA A 196 19.47 -4.48 -12.21
N GLU A 197 20.50 -4.30 -13.04
CA GLU A 197 21.61 -3.37 -12.80
C GLU A 197 21.12 -1.92 -12.84
N PHE A 198 20.31 -1.57 -13.84
CA PHE A 198 19.78 -0.22 -13.96
C PHE A 198 18.86 0.12 -12.79
N TYR A 199 17.98 -0.81 -12.40
CA TYR A 199 17.13 -0.61 -11.22
C TYR A 199 17.95 -0.53 -9.93
N ALA A 200 19.03 -1.30 -9.77
CA ALA A 200 19.89 -1.18 -8.58
C ALA A 200 20.50 0.23 -8.46
N ASP A 201 20.91 0.84 -9.57
CA ASP A 201 21.39 2.22 -9.60
C ASP A 201 20.28 3.23 -9.27
N GLN A 202 19.08 3.06 -9.85
CA GLN A 202 17.93 3.90 -9.50
C GLN A 202 17.53 3.76 -8.03
N TYR A 203 17.41 2.54 -7.52
CA TYR A 203 17.08 2.25 -6.13
C TYR A 203 18.04 2.98 -5.18
N ARG A 204 19.35 2.84 -5.39
CA ARG A 204 20.37 3.53 -4.57
C ARG A 204 20.20 5.04 -4.61
N ARG A 205 19.91 5.59 -5.80
CA ARG A 205 19.69 7.02 -5.99
C ARG A 205 18.44 7.49 -5.24
N TYR A 206 17.28 6.87 -5.45
CA TYR A 206 16.02 7.25 -4.79
C TYR A 206 16.09 7.05 -3.26
N ALA A 207 16.62 5.91 -2.80
CA ALA A 207 16.75 5.58 -1.39
C ALA A 207 17.60 6.60 -0.60
N THR A 208 18.58 7.24 -1.25
CA THR A 208 19.42 8.29 -0.64
C THR A 208 18.60 9.51 -0.21
N TYR A 209 17.52 9.84 -0.94
CA TYR A 209 16.69 11.01 -0.66
C TYR A 209 15.40 10.68 0.09
N CYS A 210 15.13 9.39 0.34
CA CYS A 210 14.13 8.94 1.30
C CYS A 210 14.66 9.10 2.73
N ARG A 211 14.79 10.36 3.18
CA ARG A 211 15.45 10.73 4.42
C ARG A 211 14.55 10.48 5.63
N SER A 212 15.18 10.14 6.75
CA SER A 212 14.56 10.27 8.05
C SER A 212 14.74 11.70 8.56
N TYR A 213 13.63 12.36 8.90
CA TYR A 213 13.64 13.74 9.37
C TYR A 213 13.88 13.89 10.89
N ASP A 214 13.85 12.80 11.66
CA ASP A 214 13.96 12.85 13.13
C ASP A 214 14.74 11.66 13.72
N LYS A 215 15.79 11.19 13.02
CA LYS A 215 16.58 9.98 13.38
C LYS A 215 15.78 8.68 13.53
N ARG A 216 14.49 8.68 13.15
CA ARG A 216 13.61 7.51 13.12
C ARG A 216 14.02 6.57 11.99
N LEU A 217 13.86 5.26 12.18
CA LEU A 217 14.28 4.30 11.17
C LEU A 217 13.29 4.31 9.99
N MET A 218 13.71 4.89 8.87
CA MET A 218 13.08 4.69 7.56
C MET A 218 13.47 3.31 7.02
N LYS A 219 12.48 2.54 6.57
CA LYS A 219 12.66 1.22 5.96
C LYS A 219 12.33 1.30 4.48
N ASN A 220 13.37 1.44 3.68
CA ASN A 220 13.27 1.37 2.22
C ASN A 220 13.14 -0.09 1.80
N ILE A 221 12.07 -0.42 1.09
CA ILE A 221 11.79 -1.77 0.59
C ILE A 221 12.19 -1.80 -0.89
N PRO A 222 13.27 -2.51 -1.25
CA PRO A 222 13.66 -2.67 -2.64
C PRO A 222 12.65 -3.56 -3.32
N HIS A 223 11.91 -3.01 -4.29
CA HIS A 223 10.85 -3.70 -4.99
C HIS A 223 9.71 -4.06 -4.02
N SER A 224 8.56 -3.41 -4.15
CA SER A 224 7.50 -3.45 -3.16
C SER A 224 6.71 -4.77 -3.10
N MET A 225 7.24 -5.90 -3.60
CA MET A 225 6.72 -7.23 -3.30
C MET A 225 6.92 -7.56 -1.80
N MET A 226 6.03 -7.08 -0.94
CA MET A 226 5.76 -7.78 0.31
C MET A 226 5.04 -9.09 -0.04
N TYR A 227 5.70 -10.21 0.21
CA TYR A 227 5.06 -11.52 0.43
C TYR A 227 4.90 -11.74 1.94
#